data_AF-A0A968E5N3-F1
#
_entry.id   AF-A0A968E5N3-F1
#
_cell.length_a   1.000
_cell.length_b   1.000
_cell.length_c   1.000
_cell.angle_alpha   90.00
_cell.angle_beta   90.00
_cell.angle_gamma   90.00
#
_symmetry.space_group_name_H-M   'P 1'
#
loop_
_entity.id
_entity.type
_entity.pdbx_description
1 polymer ?
#
loop_
_entity_poly.entity_id
_entity_poly.type
_entity_poly.pdbx_seq_one_letter_code
_entity_poly.pdbx_strand_id
1 'polypeptide(L)'
;MSKKTILFFIVVNVTIFSLAVIYMAYAGAQTGSLGASGPLDLGYEPGELLVRFAPKPDGTQRTPSECNAILTAIEGGVIEQSYKLVPGLTLVKLPENVNVENALVLFKKTGGILYANPNYLVTTVSTFPDDPQFGNLWGMHNTGQFGGTENADINAPEAWDIETDASDIIVAVIDSGVDYEHEDLAANMWINQGEDHPPLGVVGPEDFDGINDDGNYDPEGNPLIDDIYGYDFCRRGQGSGKKFSISTGGRDSHRTVSRRPDPCHINN
;
A
#
# COMPACT_ATOMS: atom_id res chain seq x y z
N MET A 1 -33.51 57.23 30.10
CA MET A 1 -33.83 57.86 31.40
C MET A 1 -34.91 57.01 32.07
N SER A 2 -34.62 56.52 33.28
CA SER A 2 -35.60 56.04 34.27
C SER A 2 -36.40 54.73 34.00
N LYS A 3 -35.97 53.69 34.74
CA LYS A 3 -36.79 52.84 35.63
C LYS A 3 -37.67 51.78 34.94
N LYS A 4 -37.88 50.56 35.47
CA LYS A 4 -37.81 50.05 36.85
C LYS A 4 -37.91 48.52 36.82
N THR A 5 -37.12 47.90 37.69
CA THR A 5 -37.22 46.57 38.32
C THR A 5 -38.64 46.17 38.78
N ILE A 6 -38.91 44.84 38.83
CA ILE A 6 -39.59 44.04 39.90
C ILE A 6 -39.87 42.62 39.31
N LEU A 7 -39.10 41.58 39.67
CA LEU A 7 -39.35 40.53 40.70
C LEU A 7 -40.68 39.76 40.49
N PHE A 8 -40.79 38.42 40.50
CA PHE A 8 -40.39 37.46 41.54
C PHE A 8 -40.79 35.98 41.17
N PHE A 9 -40.13 34.99 41.81
CA PHE A 9 -40.54 33.60 42.16
C PHE A 9 -40.71 32.52 41.05
N ILE A 10 -39.82 31.51 40.92
CA ILE A 10 -39.60 30.20 41.63
C ILE A 10 -40.64 29.09 41.28
N VAL A 11 -40.12 27.84 41.20
CA VAL A 11 -40.77 26.49 41.19
C VAL A 11 -40.79 25.86 39.78
N VAL A 12 -39.87 24.97 39.37
CA VAL A 12 -39.52 23.59 39.80
C VAL A 12 -40.29 22.48 39.03
N ASN A 13 -39.50 21.67 38.31
CA ASN A 13 -39.59 20.20 38.10
C ASN A 13 -40.37 19.51 36.94
N VAL A 14 -39.68 18.46 36.44
CA VAL A 14 -40.15 17.12 36.02
C VAL A 14 -40.59 16.89 34.55
N THR A 15 -39.60 16.39 33.79
CA THR A 15 -39.58 15.19 32.90
C THR A 15 -40.88 14.58 32.36
N ILE A 16 -40.86 14.12 31.09
CA ILE A 16 -40.99 12.71 30.63
C ILE A 16 -41.44 12.64 29.15
N PHE A 17 -40.76 11.78 28.37
CA PHE A 17 -41.18 10.92 27.21
C PHE A 17 -42.19 11.46 26.17
N SER A 18 -42.31 11.02 24.92
CA SER A 18 -41.60 10.17 23.94
C SER A 18 -42.60 10.03 22.78
N LEU A 19 -42.13 9.99 21.53
CA LEU A 19 -42.55 9.07 20.45
C LEU A 19 -42.58 9.70 19.04
N ALA A 20 -41.64 9.21 18.23
CA ALA A 20 -41.75 8.68 16.86
C ALA A 20 -42.54 9.44 15.79
N VAL A 21 -41.85 9.79 14.69
CA VAL A 21 -42.28 9.42 13.33
C VAL A 21 -41.05 9.15 12.46
N ILE A 22 -40.98 7.93 11.92
CA ILE A 22 -40.10 7.49 10.82
C ILE A 22 -40.95 7.54 9.55
N TYR A 23 -40.48 8.17 8.46
CA TYR A 23 -40.48 7.54 7.13
C TYR A 23 -39.58 8.26 6.13
N MET A 24 -38.97 7.43 5.29
CA MET A 24 -37.86 7.63 4.36
C MET A 24 -38.16 8.56 3.18
N ALA A 25 -37.13 9.28 2.72
CA ALA A 25 -36.95 9.65 1.33
C ALA A 25 -35.49 9.35 0.93
N TYR A 26 -35.32 8.35 0.06
CA TYR A 26 -34.07 8.00 -0.61
C TYR A 26 -33.90 8.97 -1.79
N ALA A 27 -32.78 9.69 -1.84
CA ALA A 27 -32.24 10.27 -3.07
C ALA A 27 -30.72 10.34 -2.91
N GLY A 28 -30.02 9.66 -3.80
CA GLY A 28 -28.57 9.48 -3.75
C GLY A 28 -27.80 10.78 -3.96
N ALA A 29 -26.73 10.91 -3.21
CA ALA A 29 -25.52 11.62 -3.59
C ALA A 29 -24.39 11.08 -2.71
N GLN A 30 -23.64 10.10 -3.23
CA GLN A 30 -22.33 9.75 -2.70
C GLN A 30 -21.39 10.91 -3.07
N THR A 31 -21.26 11.90 -2.21
CA THR A 31 -20.11 12.80 -2.23
C THR A 31 -19.02 12.16 -1.39
N GLY A 32 -18.05 11.54 -2.06
CA GLY A 32 -16.84 11.04 -1.46
C GLY A 32 -16.15 12.16 -0.67
N SER A 33 -16.12 12.00 0.65
CA SER A 33 -15.21 12.76 1.49
C SER A 33 -13.83 12.14 1.32
N LEU A 34 -12.96 12.81 0.56
CA LEU A 34 -11.52 12.57 0.55
C LEU A 34 -11.00 12.76 1.98
N GLY A 35 -10.92 11.67 2.73
CA GLY A 35 -10.35 11.63 4.06
C GLY A 35 -8.85 11.82 3.98
N ALA A 36 -8.37 12.87 4.65
CA ALA A 36 -6.96 13.06 4.92
C ALA A 36 -6.35 11.78 5.50
N SER A 37 -5.20 11.38 4.96
CA SER A 37 -4.36 10.28 5.44
C SER A 37 -3.99 10.48 6.92
N GLY A 38 -4.78 9.87 7.81
CA GLY A 38 -4.41 9.66 9.20
C GLY A 38 -3.42 8.49 9.33
N PRO A 39 -2.81 8.29 10.51
CA PRO A 39 -2.04 7.07 10.78
C PRO A 39 -2.92 5.87 10.45
N LEU A 40 -2.36 4.89 9.75
CA LEU A 40 -3.04 3.70 9.23
C LEU A 40 -4.22 3.30 10.13
N ASP A 41 -5.45 3.40 9.63
CA ASP A 41 -6.65 2.88 10.30
C ASP A 41 -6.66 1.35 10.16
N LEU A 42 -5.59 0.72 10.66
CA LEU A 42 -5.57 -0.70 10.91
C LEU A 42 -6.60 -0.89 12.01
N GLY A 43 -7.76 -1.46 11.66
CA GLY A 43 -8.71 -1.92 12.65
C GLY A 43 -7.97 -2.78 13.70
N TYR A 44 -8.49 -2.85 14.91
CA TYR A 44 -7.92 -3.69 15.97
C TYR A 44 -8.98 -4.64 16.50
N GLU A 45 -8.55 -5.77 17.07
CA GLU A 45 -9.48 -6.73 17.68
C GLU A 45 -10.12 -6.11 18.93
N PRO A 46 -11.46 -5.91 18.93
CA PRO A 46 -12.14 -5.35 20.09
C PRO A 46 -11.97 -6.26 21.31
N GLY A 47 -11.56 -5.67 22.43
CA GLY A 47 -11.39 -6.42 23.68
C GLY A 47 -10.04 -7.12 23.82
N GLU A 48 -9.06 -6.87 22.95
CA GLU A 48 -7.72 -7.45 23.07
C GLU A 48 -6.61 -6.39 23.13
N LEU A 49 -5.64 -6.61 24.02
CA LEU A 49 -4.45 -5.77 24.16
C LEU A 49 -3.17 -6.61 24.12
N LEU A 50 -2.16 -6.10 23.44
CA LEU A 50 -0.78 -6.53 23.60
C LEU A 50 -0.13 -5.76 24.74
N VAL A 51 0.20 -6.46 25.82
CA VAL A 51 0.69 -5.89 27.07
C VAL A 51 2.07 -6.43 27.35
N ARG A 52 3.05 -5.55 27.54
CA ARG A 52 4.39 -5.95 27.97
C ARG A 52 4.60 -5.59 29.43
N PHE A 53 4.81 -6.60 30.26
CA PHE A 53 5.14 -6.43 31.66
C PHE A 53 6.62 -6.07 31.82
N ALA A 54 6.91 -5.22 32.80
CA ALA A 54 8.27 -4.95 33.21
C ALA A 54 8.90 -6.21 33.82
N PRO A 55 10.24 -6.34 33.83
CA PRO A 55 10.89 -7.28 34.72
C PRO A 55 10.73 -6.84 36.18
N LYS A 56 11.06 -7.74 37.10
CA LYS A 56 11.22 -7.43 38.52
C LYS A 56 12.46 -6.55 38.75
N PRO A 57 12.59 -5.90 39.92
CA PRO A 57 13.77 -5.08 40.23
C PRO A 57 15.10 -5.83 40.17
N ASP A 58 15.08 -7.16 40.35
CA ASP A 58 16.24 -8.04 40.22
C ASP A 58 16.58 -8.41 38.75
N GLY A 59 15.84 -7.85 37.79
CA GLY A 59 16.00 -8.12 36.36
C GLY A 59 15.34 -9.40 35.86
N THR A 60 14.79 -10.24 36.75
CA THR A 60 14.11 -11.47 36.35
C THR A 60 12.70 -11.18 35.81
N GLN A 61 12.23 -11.99 34.87
CA GLN A 61 10.88 -11.83 34.33
C GLN A 61 9.83 -12.18 35.41
N ARG A 62 8.71 -11.46 35.38
CA ARG A 62 7.53 -11.82 36.17
C ARG A 62 6.98 -13.15 35.66
N THR A 63 6.57 -14.01 36.58
CA THR A 63 5.85 -15.25 36.30
C THR A 63 4.42 -14.94 35.82
N PRO A 64 3.76 -15.85 35.09
CA PRO A 64 2.38 -15.66 34.67
C PRO A 64 1.42 -15.34 35.84
N SER A 65 1.64 -15.95 37.00
CA SER A 65 0.85 -15.68 38.21
C SER A 65 1.03 -14.25 38.73
N GLU A 66 2.26 -13.71 38.69
CA GLU A 66 2.53 -12.32 39.07
C GLU A 66 1.91 -11.33 38.07
N CYS A 67 1.97 -11.63 36.77
CA CYS A 67 1.30 -10.83 35.75
C CYS A 67 -0.23 -10.85 35.92
N ASN A 68 -0.82 -12.02 36.17
CA ASN A 68 -2.25 -12.16 36.45
C ASN A 68 -2.67 -11.40 37.71
N ALA A 69 -1.84 -11.35 38.75
CA ALA A 69 -2.12 -10.56 39.94
C ALA A 69 -2.17 -9.05 39.64
N ILE A 70 -1.27 -8.54 38.77
CA ILE A 70 -1.28 -7.15 38.31
C ILE A 70 -2.58 -6.85 37.54
N LEU A 71 -2.97 -7.73 36.61
CA LEU A 71 -4.20 -7.57 35.84
C LEU A 71 -5.44 -7.63 36.73
N THR A 72 -5.48 -8.54 37.70
CA THR A 72 -6.60 -8.67 38.65
C THR A 72 -6.77 -7.39 39.48
N ALA A 73 -5.67 -6.76 39.91
CA ALA A 73 -5.70 -5.54 40.70
C ALA A 73 -6.31 -4.33 39.97
N ILE A 74 -6.33 -4.36 38.63
CA ILE A 74 -6.89 -3.29 37.79
C ILE A 74 -8.14 -3.75 37.03
N GLU A 75 -8.67 -4.94 37.34
CA GLU A 75 -9.76 -5.56 36.57
C GLU A 75 -9.46 -5.62 35.06
N GLY A 76 -8.19 -5.79 34.71
CA GLY A 76 -7.65 -5.66 33.35
C GLY A 76 -7.87 -6.88 32.45
N GLY A 77 -8.57 -7.91 32.95
CA GLY A 77 -8.85 -9.13 32.19
C GLY A 77 -7.83 -10.24 32.43
N VAL A 78 -7.70 -11.13 31.44
CA VAL A 78 -6.96 -12.40 31.57
C VAL A 78 -5.90 -12.55 30.48
N ILE A 79 -4.78 -13.20 30.80
CA ILE A 79 -3.76 -13.55 29.82
C ILE A 79 -4.26 -14.70 28.96
N GLU A 80 -4.36 -14.47 27.65
CA GLU A 80 -4.76 -15.47 26.66
C GLU A 80 -3.52 -16.17 26.07
N GLN A 81 -2.47 -15.39 25.80
CA GLN A 81 -1.24 -15.92 25.20
C GLN A 81 0.00 -15.17 25.70
N SER A 82 1.14 -15.87 25.75
CA SER A 82 2.46 -15.26 26.02
C SER A 82 3.40 -15.48 24.84
N TYR A 83 4.16 -14.46 24.46
CA TYR A 83 5.08 -14.51 23.34
C TYR A 83 6.52 -14.68 23.82
N LYS A 84 7.26 -15.63 23.22
CA LYS A 84 8.64 -15.93 23.60
C LYS A 84 9.67 -14.98 22.99
N LEU A 85 9.37 -14.44 21.80
CA LEU A 85 10.29 -13.58 21.04
C LEU A 85 10.59 -12.27 21.78
N VAL A 86 9.58 -11.71 22.45
CA VAL A 86 9.71 -10.49 23.27
C VAL A 86 9.44 -10.85 24.73
N PRO A 87 10.46 -10.85 25.60
CA PRO A 87 10.28 -11.17 27.01
C PRO A 87 9.26 -10.25 27.70
N GLY A 88 8.32 -10.88 28.40
CA GLY A 88 7.25 -10.19 29.15
C GLY A 88 6.06 -9.73 28.30
N LEU A 89 6.03 -10.02 26.99
CA LEU A 89 4.91 -9.67 26.11
C LEU A 89 3.81 -10.74 26.15
N THR A 90 2.58 -10.29 26.35
CA THR A 90 1.38 -11.15 26.44
C THR A 90 0.20 -10.53 25.71
N LEU A 91 -0.66 -11.38 25.17
CA LEU A 91 -2.01 -11.02 24.73
C LEU A 91 -2.95 -11.09 25.94
N VAL A 92 -3.67 -10.01 26.20
CA VAL A 92 -4.64 -9.89 27.30
C VAL A 92 -6.03 -9.69 26.71
N LYS A 93 -6.96 -10.55 27.10
CA LYS A 93 -8.38 -10.42 26.79
C LYS A 93 -9.06 -9.59 27.86
N LEU A 94 -9.61 -8.45 27.46
CA LEU A 94 -10.33 -7.52 28.31
C LEU A 94 -11.71 -8.08 28.73
N PRO A 95 -12.28 -7.60 29.84
CA PRO A 95 -13.67 -7.92 30.20
C PRO A 95 -14.66 -7.41 29.15
N GLU A 96 -15.80 -8.11 28.99
CA GLU A 96 -16.81 -7.89 27.92
C GLU A 96 -17.39 -6.45 27.83
N ASN A 97 -17.21 -5.62 28.87
CA ASN A 97 -17.74 -4.25 28.93
C ASN A 97 -16.66 -3.16 28.97
N VAL A 98 -15.39 -3.51 28.75
CA VAL A 98 -14.27 -2.57 28.78
C VAL A 98 -13.80 -2.29 27.35
N ASN A 99 -13.90 -1.03 26.93
CA ASN A 99 -13.37 -0.61 25.63
C ASN A 99 -11.83 -0.47 25.68
N VAL A 100 -11.20 -0.65 24.52
CA VAL A 100 -9.74 -0.65 24.36
C VAL A 100 -9.13 0.68 24.77
N GLU A 101 -9.70 1.82 24.38
CA GLU A 101 -9.16 3.15 24.72
C GLU A 101 -9.13 3.40 26.23
N ASN A 102 -10.20 3.04 26.94
CA ASN A 102 -10.31 3.16 28.39
C ASN A 102 -9.33 2.22 29.10
N ALA A 103 -9.20 0.98 28.62
CA ALA A 103 -8.21 0.04 29.14
C ALA A 103 -6.78 0.57 28.96
N LEU A 104 -6.44 1.13 27.79
CA LEU A 104 -5.11 1.69 27.54
C LEU A 104 -4.76 2.81 28.52
N VAL A 105 -5.70 3.69 28.86
CA VAL A 105 -5.48 4.76 29.85
C VAL A 105 -5.16 4.18 31.23
N LEU A 106 -5.84 3.09 31.60
CA LEU A 106 -5.62 2.40 32.88
C LEU A 106 -4.25 1.70 32.89
N PHE A 107 -3.98 0.87 31.88
CA PHE A 107 -2.75 0.08 31.76
C PHE A 107 -1.49 0.96 31.71
N LYS A 108 -1.56 2.13 31.05
CA LYS A 108 -0.46 3.12 31.02
C LYS A 108 -0.09 3.68 32.41
N LYS A 109 -1.03 3.65 33.37
CA LYS A 109 -0.82 4.14 34.73
C LYS A 109 -0.44 3.03 35.71
N THR A 110 -0.49 1.76 35.28
CA THR A 110 -0.27 0.60 36.16
C THR A 110 1.21 0.30 36.32
N GLY A 111 1.67 0.30 37.57
CA GLY A 111 3.03 -0.13 37.89
C GLY A 111 3.28 -1.59 37.52
N GLY A 112 4.42 -1.88 36.89
CA GLY A 112 4.76 -3.22 36.43
C GLY A 112 4.38 -3.52 34.98
N ILE A 113 3.74 -2.58 34.28
CA ILE A 113 3.50 -2.62 32.83
C ILE A 113 4.43 -1.61 32.17
N LEU A 114 5.18 -2.04 31.14
CA LEU A 114 6.02 -1.14 30.34
C LEU A 114 5.19 -0.39 29.29
N TYR A 115 4.33 -1.12 28.59
CA TYR A 115 3.39 -0.55 27.63
C TYR A 115 2.23 -1.52 27.38
N ALA A 116 1.13 -0.97 26.88
CA ALA A 116 0.00 -1.69 26.33
C ALA A 116 -0.43 -1.01 25.03
N ASN A 117 -0.75 -1.79 24.00
CA ASN A 117 -1.25 -1.34 22.71
C ASN A 117 -2.41 -2.22 22.24
N PRO A 118 -3.31 -1.73 21.37
CA PRO A 118 -4.32 -2.56 20.72
C PRO A 118 -3.70 -3.76 19.99
N ASN A 119 -4.43 -4.87 19.90
CA ASN A 119 -4.10 -5.95 18.99
C ASN A 119 -4.56 -5.56 17.57
N TYR A 120 -3.70 -4.84 16.84
CA TYR A 120 -4.03 -4.39 15.48
C TYR A 120 -4.16 -5.57 14.52
N LEU A 121 -5.18 -5.50 13.67
CA LEU A 121 -5.34 -6.38 12.53
C LEU A 121 -4.26 -6.05 11.51
N VAL A 122 -3.48 -7.06 11.16
CA VAL A 122 -2.56 -7.00 10.04
C VAL A 122 -3.13 -7.89 8.95
N THR A 123 -3.56 -7.29 7.85
CA THR A 123 -3.86 -8.03 6.63
C THR A 123 -2.55 -8.26 5.89
N THR A 124 -2.22 -9.52 5.63
CA THR A 124 -1.19 -9.85 4.64
C THR A 124 -1.77 -9.51 3.27
N VAL A 125 -1.29 -8.44 2.65
CA VAL A 125 -1.46 -8.29 1.21
C VAL A 125 -0.59 -9.38 0.60
N SER A 126 -1.16 -10.30 -0.18
CA SER A 126 -0.31 -11.24 -0.92
C SER A 126 0.34 -10.43 -2.04
N THR A 127 1.63 -10.15 -1.87
CA THR A 127 2.47 -9.47 -2.86
C THR A 127 3.07 -10.45 -3.87
N PHE A 128 2.65 -11.71 -3.80
CA PHE A 128 2.97 -12.72 -4.79
C PHE A 128 2.17 -12.45 -6.07
N PRO A 129 2.81 -12.49 -7.25
CA PRO A 129 2.12 -12.42 -8.52
C PRO A 129 1.11 -13.56 -8.67
N ASP A 130 0.01 -13.26 -9.34
CA ASP A 130 -1.03 -14.20 -9.74
C ASP A 130 -0.71 -14.94 -11.05
N ASP A 131 0.46 -14.65 -11.65
CA ASP A 131 0.99 -15.36 -12.82
C ASP A 131 1.10 -16.88 -12.54
N PRO A 132 0.37 -17.74 -13.28
CA PRO A 132 0.43 -19.19 -13.13
C PRO A 132 1.82 -19.79 -13.29
N GLN A 133 2.73 -19.10 -13.99
CA GLN A 133 4.11 -19.52 -14.20
C GLN A 133 5.09 -18.99 -13.16
N PHE A 134 4.66 -18.13 -12.21
CA PHE A 134 5.55 -17.54 -11.20
C PHE A 134 6.35 -18.58 -10.42
N GLY A 135 5.75 -19.73 -10.11
CA GLY A 135 6.46 -20.84 -9.42
C GLY A 135 7.66 -21.42 -10.19
N ASN A 136 7.75 -21.17 -11.49
CA ASN A 136 8.89 -21.57 -12.32
C ASN A 136 10.04 -20.55 -12.30
N LEU A 137 9.79 -19.32 -11.84
CA LEU A 137 10.75 -18.21 -11.84
C LEU A 137 11.71 -18.31 -10.64
N TRP A 138 12.55 -19.34 -10.64
CA TRP A 138 13.51 -19.62 -9.56
C TRP A 138 14.39 -18.41 -9.18
N GLY A 139 14.70 -17.52 -10.13
CA GLY A 139 15.51 -16.33 -9.85
C GLY A 139 14.78 -15.29 -8.99
N MET A 140 13.44 -15.29 -9.02
CA MET A 140 12.59 -14.37 -8.26
C MET A 140 12.28 -14.93 -6.87
N HIS A 141 11.94 -16.22 -6.79
CA HIS A 141 11.62 -16.92 -5.56
C HIS A 141 11.97 -18.41 -5.66
N ASN A 142 12.94 -18.85 -4.85
CA ASN A 142 13.52 -20.18 -4.90
C ASN A 142 13.13 -20.99 -3.66
N THR A 143 12.16 -21.88 -3.83
CA THR A 143 11.68 -22.82 -2.81
C THR A 143 12.41 -24.17 -2.88
N GLY A 144 13.56 -24.23 -3.55
CA GLY A 144 14.24 -25.48 -3.90
C GLY A 144 13.63 -26.20 -5.10
N GLN A 145 12.83 -25.50 -5.93
CA GLN A 145 12.25 -26.12 -7.13
C GLN A 145 13.34 -26.62 -8.08
N PHE A 146 13.01 -27.66 -8.85
CA PHE A 146 13.94 -28.32 -9.78
C PHE A 146 15.24 -28.86 -9.15
N GLY A 147 15.28 -29.04 -7.82
CA GLY A 147 16.49 -29.47 -7.11
C GLY A 147 17.49 -28.34 -6.86
N GLY A 148 17.05 -27.09 -6.96
CA GLY A 148 17.83 -25.90 -6.58
C GLY A 148 18.09 -25.82 -5.08
N THR A 149 19.01 -24.94 -4.69
CA THR A 149 19.22 -24.58 -3.28
C THR A 149 18.17 -23.56 -2.88
N GLU A 150 17.34 -23.89 -1.89
CA GLU A 150 16.34 -22.98 -1.32
C GLU A 150 16.97 -21.64 -0.92
N ASN A 151 16.25 -20.54 -1.13
CA ASN A 151 16.65 -19.17 -0.79
C ASN A 151 17.86 -18.63 -1.59
N ALA A 152 18.25 -19.30 -2.68
CA ALA A 152 19.22 -18.79 -3.63
C ALA A 152 18.51 -18.03 -4.78
N ASP A 153 17.94 -16.87 -4.46
CA ASP A 153 17.16 -15.98 -5.33
C ASP A 153 17.45 -14.49 -5.01
N ILE A 154 16.70 -13.58 -5.63
CA ILE A 154 16.78 -12.13 -5.35
C ILE A 154 15.81 -11.64 -4.26
N ASN A 155 15.04 -12.53 -3.63
CA ASN A 155 13.99 -12.22 -2.64
C ASN A 155 12.98 -11.19 -3.16
N ALA A 156 12.43 -11.43 -4.37
CA ALA A 156 11.51 -10.49 -4.99
C ALA A 156 10.18 -10.32 -4.23
N PRO A 157 9.51 -11.39 -3.77
CA PRO A 157 8.28 -11.26 -2.97
C PRO A 157 8.49 -10.45 -1.68
N GLU A 158 9.60 -10.67 -0.99
CA GLU A 158 9.94 -9.93 0.22
C GLU A 158 10.21 -8.45 -0.06
N ALA A 159 10.72 -8.11 -1.24
CA ALA A 159 10.85 -6.73 -1.69
C ALA A 159 9.49 -6.11 -2.02
N TRP A 160 8.58 -6.87 -2.64
CA TRP A 160 7.23 -6.42 -2.94
C TRP A 160 6.36 -6.23 -1.69
N ASP A 161 6.66 -6.92 -0.59
CA ASP A 161 6.08 -6.62 0.73
C ASP A 161 6.46 -5.21 1.26
N ILE A 162 7.51 -4.61 0.70
CA ILE A 162 7.98 -3.26 1.08
C ILE A 162 7.43 -2.20 0.12
N GLU A 163 7.58 -2.42 -1.19
CA GLU A 163 7.17 -1.47 -2.23
C GLU A 163 6.85 -2.22 -3.54
N THR A 164 5.72 -1.86 -4.15
CA THR A 164 5.29 -2.38 -5.46
C THR A 164 5.15 -1.30 -6.51
N ASP A 165 4.98 -0.04 -6.11
CA ASP A 165 4.87 1.11 -7.01
C ASP A 165 6.27 1.60 -7.41
N ALA A 166 6.50 1.65 -8.71
CA ALA A 166 7.70 2.23 -9.30
C ALA A 166 7.36 3.12 -10.51
N SER A 167 6.17 3.71 -10.53
CA SER A 167 5.63 4.52 -11.65
C SER A 167 6.42 5.79 -11.92
N ASP A 168 7.08 6.32 -10.89
CA ASP A 168 8.01 7.44 -10.97
C ASP A 168 9.43 7.04 -11.41
N ILE A 169 9.73 5.73 -11.45
CA ILE A 169 11.03 5.22 -11.86
C ILE A 169 10.98 4.81 -13.32
N ILE A 170 11.90 5.40 -14.08
CA ILE A 170 12.06 5.14 -15.50
C ILE A 170 13.29 4.24 -15.73
N VAL A 171 13.10 3.08 -16.35
CA VAL A 171 14.18 2.15 -16.70
C VAL A 171 14.41 2.16 -18.22
N ALA A 172 15.60 2.56 -18.65
CA ALA A 172 15.99 2.53 -20.06
C ALA A 172 16.74 1.22 -20.38
N VAL A 173 16.22 0.44 -21.33
CA VAL A 173 16.82 -0.81 -21.79
C VAL A 173 17.43 -0.63 -23.17
N ILE A 174 18.74 -0.89 -23.27
CA ILE A 174 19.51 -0.78 -24.51
C ILE A 174 19.70 -2.18 -25.08
N ASP A 175 18.76 -2.60 -25.93
CA ASP A 175 18.78 -3.93 -26.56
C ASP A 175 18.33 -3.83 -28.02
N SER A 176 17.97 -4.96 -28.61
CA SER A 176 17.35 -5.15 -29.92
C SER A 176 15.95 -4.54 -30.05
N GLY A 177 15.33 -4.19 -28.92
CA GLY A 177 14.03 -3.55 -28.84
C GLY A 177 13.07 -4.31 -27.92
N VAL A 178 11.80 -3.92 -27.94
CA VAL A 178 10.74 -4.58 -27.17
C VAL A 178 9.51 -4.82 -28.04
N ASP A 179 8.78 -5.88 -27.72
CA ASP A 179 7.39 -6.04 -28.13
C ASP A 179 6.50 -5.26 -27.16
N TYR A 180 6.16 -4.02 -27.51
CA TYR A 180 5.33 -3.14 -26.67
C TYR A 180 3.84 -3.52 -26.72
N GLU A 181 3.43 -4.44 -27.61
CA GLU A 181 2.06 -4.98 -27.68
C GLU A 181 1.90 -6.23 -26.78
N HIS A 182 2.99 -6.74 -26.16
CA HIS A 182 2.94 -7.92 -25.29
C HIS A 182 2.10 -7.66 -24.02
N GLU A 183 1.18 -8.57 -23.69
CA GLU A 183 0.22 -8.38 -22.59
C GLU A 183 0.87 -8.10 -21.22
N ASP A 184 1.96 -8.80 -20.88
CA ASP A 184 2.71 -8.58 -19.63
C ASP A 184 3.57 -7.29 -19.61
N LEU A 185 3.79 -6.66 -20.77
CA LEU A 185 4.69 -5.50 -20.89
C LEU A 185 3.95 -4.21 -21.21
N ALA A 186 2.85 -4.27 -21.98
CA ALA A 186 2.16 -3.10 -22.53
C ALA A 186 1.76 -2.07 -21.47
N ALA A 187 1.28 -2.52 -20.31
CA ALA A 187 0.97 -1.64 -19.20
C ALA A 187 2.20 -0.94 -18.61
N ASN A 188 3.37 -1.58 -18.68
CA ASN A 188 4.65 -1.08 -18.14
C ASN A 188 5.47 -0.26 -19.14
N MET A 189 4.91 0.05 -20.31
CA MET A 189 5.61 0.82 -21.33
C MET A 189 5.60 2.31 -20.98
N TRP A 190 6.77 2.96 -21.03
CA TRP A 190 6.81 4.42 -20.94
C TRP A 190 6.27 5.03 -22.23
N ILE A 191 5.51 6.11 -22.07
CA ILE A 191 5.00 6.93 -23.17
C ILE A 191 5.76 8.25 -23.19
N ASN A 192 6.35 8.59 -24.33
CA ASN A 192 6.89 9.92 -24.58
C ASN A 192 5.74 10.93 -24.65
N GLN A 193 5.54 11.67 -23.56
CA GLN A 193 4.48 12.68 -23.46
C GLN A 193 4.62 13.84 -24.45
N GLY A 194 5.80 13.99 -25.09
CA GLY A 194 5.99 14.98 -26.15
C GLY A 194 5.39 14.55 -27.50
N GLU A 195 5.21 13.26 -27.71
CA GLU A 195 4.70 12.65 -28.95
C GLU A 195 3.27 12.09 -28.78
N ASP A 196 2.76 12.03 -27.55
CA ASP A 196 1.36 11.73 -27.21
C ASP A 196 0.48 12.93 -27.61
N HIS A 197 -0.10 12.90 -28.80
CA HIS A 197 -0.86 13.98 -29.41
C HIS A 197 -2.25 13.52 -29.90
N PRO A 198 -3.34 13.82 -29.16
CA PRO A 198 -3.40 14.68 -27.97
C PRO A 198 -2.87 13.97 -26.70
N PRO A 199 -2.38 14.71 -25.68
CA PRO A 199 -1.72 14.14 -24.51
C PRO A 199 -2.73 13.48 -23.56
N LEU A 200 -3.10 12.24 -23.88
CA LEU A 200 -4.10 11.48 -23.15
C LEU A 200 -3.48 10.42 -22.23
N GLY A 201 -2.16 10.23 -22.29
CA GLY A 201 -1.46 9.17 -21.58
C GLY A 201 -1.78 7.78 -22.13
N VAL A 202 -2.38 7.71 -23.31
CA VAL A 202 -2.77 6.48 -24.00
C VAL A 202 -2.40 6.63 -25.45
N VAL A 203 -1.72 5.62 -26.00
CA VAL A 203 -1.23 5.67 -27.37
C VAL A 203 -2.32 5.26 -28.34
N GLY A 204 -2.60 6.10 -29.32
CA GLY A 204 -3.54 5.90 -30.41
C GLY A 204 -2.87 6.00 -31.79
N PRO A 205 -3.61 5.68 -32.87
CA PRO A 205 -3.12 5.84 -34.24
C PRO A 205 -2.72 7.28 -34.60
N GLU A 206 -3.27 8.27 -33.90
CA GLU A 206 -2.95 9.69 -34.05
C GLU A 206 -1.53 10.05 -33.64
N ASP A 207 -0.91 9.26 -32.75
CA ASP A 207 0.46 9.49 -32.24
C ASP A 207 1.54 8.89 -33.17
N PHE A 208 1.14 8.34 -34.33
CA PHE A 208 2.03 7.78 -35.34
C PHE A 208 1.80 8.49 -36.68
N ASP A 209 1.90 9.81 -36.68
CA ASP A 209 1.58 10.66 -37.82
C ASP A 209 2.78 10.98 -38.72
N GLY A 210 3.98 10.53 -38.33
CA GLY A 210 5.23 10.76 -39.05
C GLY A 210 5.82 12.15 -38.83
N ILE A 211 5.34 12.87 -37.82
CA ILE A 211 5.85 14.18 -37.39
C ILE A 211 6.78 13.96 -36.18
N ASN A 212 7.63 14.94 -35.92
CA ASN A 212 8.41 15.02 -34.71
C ASN A 212 7.79 16.15 -33.88
N ASP A 213 6.86 15.76 -33.01
CA ASP A 213 6.01 16.67 -32.26
C ASP A 213 6.75 17.31 -31.07
N ASP A 214 7.73 16.61 -30.50
CA ASP A 214 8.52 17.09 -29.38
C ASP A 214 9.79 17.88 -29.79
N GLY A 215 10.12 17.85 -31.09
CA GLY A 215 11.23 18.57 -31.71
C GLY A 215 12.61 18.02 -31.36
N ASN A 216 12.72 16.75 -30.98
CA ASN A 216 13.99 16.14 -30.60
C ASN A 216 14.83 15.70 -31.82
N TYR A 217 16.14 15.55 -31.64
CA TYR A 217 17.05 15.14 -32.73
C TYR A 217 18.14 14.21 -32.19
N ASP A 218 18.58 13.26 -33.02
CA ASP A 218 19.78 12.49 -32.74
C ASP A 218 21.05 13.37 -32.74
N PRO A 219 22.20 12.87 -32.23
CA PRO A 219 23.46 13.63 -32.24
C PRO A 219 23.94 14.04 -33.64
N GLU A 220 23.46 13.38 -34.70
CA GLU A 220 23.73 13.68 -36.11
C GLU A 220 22.77 14.73 -36.71
N GLY A 221 21.77 15.18 -35.96
CA GLY A 221 20.78 16.18 -36.36
C GLY A 221 19.61 15.63 -37.18
N ASN A 222 19.34 14.32 -37.16
CA ASN A 222 18.12 13.75 -37.72
C ASN A 222 16.98 13.80 -36.70
N PRO A 223 15.74 14.13 -37.12
CA PRO A 223 14.59 14.09 -36.22
C PRO A 223 14.32 12.64 -35.80
N LEU A 224 14.00 12.42 -34.53
CA LEU A 224 13.40 11.17 -34.08
C LEU A 224 11.90 11.38 -34.25
N ILE A 225 11.29 10.54 -35.07
CA ILE A 225 9.89 10.66 -35.49
C ILE A 225 9.15 9.49 -34.87
N ASP A 226 7.97 9.74 -34.32
CA ASP A 226 7.08 8.73 -33.73
C ASP A 226 7.79 7.87 -32.65
N ASP A 227 8.62 8.48 -31.78
CA ASP A 227 9.40 7.79 -30.74
C ASP A 227 8.62 7.54 -29.42
N ILE A 228 7.35 7.21 -29.58
CA ILE A 228 6.33 7.06 -28.53
C ILE A 228 6.75 6.15 -27.38
N TYR A 229 7.32 4.99 -27.68
CA TYR A 229 7.70 3.97 -26.70
C TYR A 229 9.22 3.94 -26.44
N GLY A 230 9.87 5.08 -26.62
CA GLY A 230 11.32 5.24 -26.53
C GLY A 230 11.99 5.40 -27.88
N TYR A 231 13.31 5.52 -27.86
CA TYR A 231 14.08 6.04 -28.97
C TYR A 231 14.64 4.95 -29.90
N ASP A 232 14.40 5.05 -31.20
CA ASP A 232 15.06 4.22 -32.22
C ASP A 232 16.26 4.93 -32.86
N PHE A 233 17.46 4.41 -32.62
CA PHE A 233 18.71 4.89 -33.22
C PHE A 233 19.24 3.98 -34.35
N CYS A 234 18.54 2.88 -34.65
CA CYS A 234 18.93 1.87 -35.62
C CYS A 234 18.29 2.12 -36.99
N ARG A 235 18.80 3.10 -37.74
CA ARG A 235 18.23 3.43 -39.06
C ARG A 235 18.38 2.30 -40.09
N ARG A 236 17.28 1.91 -40.77
CA ARG A 236 17.31 1.37 -42.15
C ARG A 236 17.72 2.51 -43.08
N GLY A 237 19.00 2.61 -43.39
CA GLY A 237 19.57 3.77 -44.09
C GLY A 237 19.01 4.06 -45.48
N GLN A 238 18.89 5.35 -45.79
CA GLN A 238 19.30 5.89 -47.09
C GLN A 238 20.68 6.55 -46.92
N GLY A 239 21.74 5.75 -46.87
CA GLY A 239 23.10 6.26 -46.74
C GLY A 239 24.11 5.14 -46.62
N SER A 240 25.02 5.04 -47.58
CA SER A 240 26.03 3.98 -47.67
C SER A 240 27.13 4.13 -46.60
N GLY A 241 27.18 3.24 -45.60
CA GLY A 241 28.38 3.09 -44.76
C GLY A 241 28.16 2.32 -43.46
N LYS A 242 28.66 1.08 -43.43
CA LYS A 242 28.79 0.16 -42.27
C LYS A 242 27.50 -0.19 -41.51
N LYS A 243 26.91 -1.29 -41.97
CA LYS A 243 25.77 -2.00 -41.39
C LYS A 243 26.14 -2.68 -40.07
N PHE A 244 25.40 -2.40 -39.00
CA PHE A 244 25.03 -3.40 -38.02
C PHE A 244 23.51 -3.45 -38.03
N SER A 245 22.95 -4.46 -38.70
CA SER A 245 21.51 -4.67 -38.79
C SER A 245 21.19 -6.01 -38.14
N ILE A 246 20.60 -5.98 -36.94
CA ILE A 246 19.69 -7.04 -36.51
C ILE A 246 18.32 -6.55 -36.96
N SER A 247 17.87 -7.06 -38.11
CA SER A 247 16.52 -6.85 -38.61
C SER A 247 15.71 -8.08 -38.23
N THR A 248 15.01 -8.03 -37.11
CA THR A 248 13.78 -8.82 -36.94
C THR A 248 12.65 -8.03 -37.58
N GLY A 249 11.85 -8.68 -38.42
CA GLY A 249 10.79 -8.02 -39.19
C GLY A 249 9.56 -7.68 -38.36
N GLY A 250 9.72 -7.06 -37.19
CA GLY A 250 8.67 -6.65 -36.27
C GLY A 250 8.68 -5.13 -36.05
N ARG A 251 7.56 -4.57 -35.60
CA ARG A 251 7.40 -3.16 -35.22
C ARG A 251 8.09 -2.94 -33.88
N ASP A 252 9.41 -3.10 -33.83
CA ASP A 252 10.20 -3.13 -32.59
C ASP A 252 10.82 -1.73 -32.35
N SER A 253 10.63 -1.12 -31.16
CA SER A 253 11.31 0.14 -30.78
C SER A 253 12.66 -0.18 -30.12
N HIS A 254 13.77 0.34 -30.67
CA HIS A 254 15.14 -0.13 -30.36
C HIS A 254 15.80 0.50 -29.12
N ARG A 255 15.05 1.18 -28.26
CA ARG A 255 15.46 1.51 -26.90
C ARG A 255 14.25 1.91 -26.08
N THR A 256 13.67 0.91 -25.42
CA THR A 256 12.47 1.11 -24.63
C THR A 256 12.80 1.70 -23.29
N VAL A 257 11.99 2.68 -22.93
CA VAL A 257 11.91 3.22 -21.60
C VAL A 257 10.67 2.55 -20.98
N SER A 258 10.77 1.98 -19.79
CA SER A 258 9.64 1.36 -19.09
C SER A 258 9.32 2.18 -17.84
N ARG A 259 8.04 2.53 -17.66
CA ARG A 259 7.47 3.00 -16.39
C ARG A 259 6.58 1.88 -15.90
N ARG A 260 6.73 1.42 -14.66
CA ARG A 260 5.78 0.46 -14.08
C ARG A 260 4.58 1.21 -13.47
N PRO A 261 3.36 1.21 -14.04
CA PRO A 261 2.20 1.55 -13.25
C PRO A 261 1.72 0.33 -12.44
N ASP A 262 1.06 0.64 -11.32
CA ASP A 262 0.61 -0.21 -10.22
C ASP A 262 -0.38 -1.36 -10.57
N PRO A 263 -1.01 -1.94 -9.54
CA PRO A 263 -0.81 -3.30 -9.04
C PRO A 263 -1.53 -4.35 -9.90
N CYS A 264 -1.05 -5.59 -9.85
CA CYS A 264 -1.62 -6.77 -10.52
C CYS A 264 -3.15 -6.67 -10.69
N HIS A 265 -3.56 -6.36 -11.93
CA HIS A 265 -4.97 -6.20 -12.27
C HIS A 265 -5.58 -7.58 -12.51
N ILE A 266 -6.29 -8.05 -11.50
CA ILE A 266 -7.21 -9.19 -11.49
C ILE A 266 -8.17 -9.06 -12.68
N ASN A 267 -8.18 -10.02 -13.59
CA ASN A 267 -9.28 -10.23 -14.54
C ASN A 267 -9.63 -11.72 -14.65
N ASN A 268 -10.94 -11.98 -14.56
CA ASN A 268 -11.64 -13.26 -14.39
C ASN A 268 -11.28 -14.40 -15.36
#